data_AF-A0A968D9I7-F1
#
_entry.id   AF-A0A968D9I7-F1
#
_cell.length_a   1.000
_cell.length_b   1.000
_cell.length_c   1.000
_cell.angle_alpha   90.00
_cell.angle_beta   90.00
_cell.angle_gamma   90.00
#
_symmetry.space_group_name_H-M   'P 1'
#
loop_
_entity.id
_entity.type
_entity.pdbx_description
1 polymer ?
#
loop_
_entity_poly.entity_id
_entity_poly.type
_entity_poly.pdbx_seq_one_letter_code
_entity_poly.pdbx_strand_id
1 'polypeptide(L)'
;MRSYFYRLLFVITLLVSWGLVWSNTPYKSARFSKEHPFYGKVHRYLGVSGAASEKRAFEAEVKQLSRRMATKVQALRHAHGEVRVRQSESLIRLARISQGSLEVHWNEAHTRPIFIRGSRLQEKTLFKPGELTDANLQRQALAFLQENRELFQIEDPEREFKLLDIQRDRHGLIHLRYQQSYRDLEVWGR
;
A
#
# COMPACT_ATOMS: atom_id res chain seq x y z
N MET A 1 24.09 -39.07 -11.47
CA MET A 1 23.73 -37.70 -11.89
C MET A 1 22.95 -37.05 -10.76
N ARG A 2 23.54 -36.05 -10.07
CA ARG A 2 22.86 -35.31 -9.00
C ARG A 2 22.15 -34.12 -9.63
N SER A 3 20.82 -34.16 -9.75
CA SER A 3 20.02 -33.04 -10.21
C SER A 3 19.99 -31.95 -9.14
N TYR A 4 20.65 -30.83 -9.42
CA TYR A 4 20.58 -29.63 -8.58
C TYR A 4 19.25 -28.92 -8.86
N PHE A 5 18.31 -29.04 -7.92
CA PHE A 5 17.07 -28.26 -7.92
C PHE A 5 17.39 -26.86 -7.39
N TYR A 6 17.42 -25.87 -8.29
CA TYR A 6 17.50 -24.46 -7.90
C TYR A 6 16.17 -24.05 -7.28
N ARG A 7 16.18 -23.64 -6.00
CA ARG A 7 15.04 -23.03 -5.33
C ARG A 7 15.15 -21.51 -5.52
N LEU A 8 14.06 -20.80 -5.75
CA LEU A 8 14.08 -19.35 -5.96
C LEU A 8 13.37 -18.69 -4.78
N LEU A 9 14.11 -18.02 -3.89
CA LEU A 9 13.53 -17.37 -2.70
C LEU A 9 13.45 -15.88 -2.96
N PHE A 10 12.24 -15.35 -3.13
CA PHE A 10 12.02 -13.90 -3.12
C PHE A 10 12.01 -13.40 -1.68
N VAL A 11 13.02 -12.63 -1.29
CA VAL A 11 13.08 -11.94 0.01
C VAL A 11 13.12 -10.44 -0.25
N ILE A 12 12.00 -9.75 -0.01
CA ILE A 12 11.93 -8.28 -0.04
C ILE A 12 12.07 -7.78 1.40
N THR A 13 13.31 -7.52 1.86
CA THR A 13 13.55 -7.02 3.22
C THR A 13 13.47 -5.50 3.25
N LEU A 14 12.46 -4.95 3.92
CA LEU A 14 12.38 -3.53 4.30
C LEU A 14 12.74 -3.41 5.79
N LEU A 15 13.86 -2.75 6.08
CA LEU A 15 14.36 -2.45 7.43
C LEU A 15 14.03 -1.00 7.76
N VAL A 16 13.20 -0.75 8.78
CA VAL A 16 13.04 0.60 9.35
C VAL A 16 13.09 0.60 10.87
N SER A 17 13.92 1.49 11.40
CA SER A 17 14.15 1.72 12.82
C SER A 17 13.07 2.59 13.45
N TRP A 18 12.69 2.23 14.66
CA TRP A 18 11.66 2.88 15.46
C TRP A 18 12.10 4.20 16.10
N GLY A 19 11.12 5.10 16.20
CA GLY A 19 11.09 6.16 17.19
C GLY A 19 9.84 7.02 17.04
N LEU A 20 8.81 6.82 17.87
CA LEU A 20 8.22 7.86 18.72
C LEU A 20 7.04 7.33 19.55
N VAL A 21 7.19 7.47 20.86
CA VAL A 21 6.19 7.26 21.91
C VAL A 21 5.17 8.40 21.89
N TRP A 22 3.88 8.10 21.80
CA TRP A 22 2.81 9.09 21.97
C TRP A 22 2.44 9.20 23.46
N SER A 23 2.83 10.30 24.11
CA SER A 23 2.34 10.68 25.42
C SER A 23 0.99 11.39 25.32
N ASN A 24 -0.03 10.89 26.02
CA ASN A 24 -1.33 11.52 26.22
C ASN A 24 -1.17 12.80 27.06
N THR A 25 -1.12 13.97 26.41
CA THR A 25 -1.20 15.26 27.11
C THR A 25 -2.63 15.81 27.04
N PRO A 26 -3.22 16.26 28.17
CA PRO A 26 -4.54 16.89 28.18
C PRO A 26 -4.54 18.18 27.36
N TYR A 27 -5.52 18.32 26.48
CA TYR A 27 -5.75 19.50 25.64
C TYR A 27 -5.92 20.76 26.51
N LYS A 28 -4.87 21.59 26.59
CA LYS A 28 -5.03 23.00 26.98
C LYS A 28 -5.82 23.69 25.87
N SER A 29 -6.88 24.41 26.22
CA SER A 29 -7.66 25.21 25.29
C SER A 29 -6.73 26.15 24.52
N ALA A 30 -6.60 25.90 23.21
CA ALA A 30 -5.74 26.69 22.35
C ALA A 30 -6.29 28.13 22.32
N ARG A 31 -5.56 29.07 22.93
CA ARG A 31 -5.73 30.49 22.63
C ARG A 31 -5.31 30.67 21.19
N PHE A 32 -6.27 30.76 20.29
CA PHE A 32 -6.00 31.03 18.88
C PHE A 32 -5.24 32.36 18.79
N SER A 33 -4.02 32.31 18.24
CA SER A 33 -3.25 33.50 17.88
C SER A 33 -4.04 34.30 16.85
N LYS A 34 -4.01 35.64 16.95
CA LYS A 34 -4.66 36.59 16.02
C LYS A 34 -4.18 36.43 14.57
N GLU A 35 -3.08 35.71 14.34
CA GLU A 35 -2.50 35.45 13.02
C GLU A 35 -3.07 34.20 12.34
N HIS A 36 -3.97 33.46 12.99
CA HIS A 36 -4.57 32.30 12.35
C HIS A 36 -5.45 32.75 11.16
N PRO A 37 -5.30 32.17 9.95
CA PRO A 37 -6.01 32.62 8.74
C PRO A 37 -7.55 32.51 8.84
N PHE A 38 -8.05 31.81 9.86
CA PHE A 38 -9.48 31.68 10.17
C PHE A 38 -9.99 32.70 11.22
N TYR A 39 -9.10 33.40 11.94
CA TYR A 39 -9.45 34.32 13.03
C TYR A 39 -10.25 35.53 12.54
N GLY A 40 -9.86 36.07 11.37
CA GLY A 40 -10.55 37.20 10.74
C GLY A 40 -11.94 36.87 10.21
N LYS A 41 -12.23 35.60 9.88
CA LYS A 41 -13.58 35.17 9.49
C LYS A 41 -14.50 35.11 10.71
N VAL A 42 -14.04 34.55 11.83
CA VAL A 42 -14.86 34.39 13.04
C VAL A 42 -15.25 35.73 13.68
N HIS A 43 -14.33 36.71 13.72
CA HIS A 43 -14.64 38.02 14.31
C HIS A 43 -15.56 38.90 13.46
N ARG A 44 -15.64 38.66 12.14
CA ARG A 44 -16.52 39.44 11.25
C ARG A 44 -18.02 39.18 11.54
N TYR A 45 -18.36 38.03 12.10
CA TYR A 45 -19.74 37.63 12.44
C TYR A 45 -20.27 38.19 13.76
N LEU A 46 -19.42 38.73 14.64
CA LEU A 46 -19.83 39.13 16.00
C LEU A 46 -20.22 40.62 16.14
N GLY A 47 -20.06 41.43 15.10
CA GLY A 47 -20.18 42.90 15.20
C GLY A 47 -21.30 43.59 14.41
N VAL A 48 -22.13 42.88 13.64
CA VAL A 48 -23.08 43.52 12.72
C VAL A 48 -24.51 43.05 12.99
N SER A 49 -25.47 43.98 13.01
CA SER A 49 -26.92 43.77 13.18
C SER A 49 -27.58 42.88 12.10
N GLY A 50 -26.81 42.28 11.19
CA GLY A 50 -27.18 41.18 10.30
C GLY A 50 -26.83 39.77 10.84
N ALA A 51 -26.34 39.66 12.08
CA ALA A 51 -25.79 38.43 12.66
C ALA A 51 -26.68 37.18 12.56
N ALA A 52 -28.01 37.34 12.52
CA ALA A 52 -28.92 36.20 12.43
C ALA A 52 -28.94 35.54 11.04
N SER A 53 -28.92 36.31 9.95
CA SER A 53 -28.91 35.76 8.59
C SER A 53 -27.55 35.15 8.26
N GLU A 54 -26.48 35.82 8.67
CA GLU A 54 -25.10 35.36 8.51
C GLU A 54 -24.80 34.08 9.32
N LYS A 55 -25.28 34.00 10.57
CA LYS A 55 -25.18 32.79 11.38
C LYS A 55 -25.92 31.62 10.74
N ARG A 56 -27.14 31.84 10.24
CA ARG A 56 -27.91 30.79 9.53
C ARG A 56 -27.21 30.33 8.26
N ALA A 57 -26.60 31.24 7.49
CA ALA A 57 -25.83 30.91 6.29
C ALA A 57 -24.61 30.04 6.64
N PHE A 58 -23.87 30.43 7.68
CA PHE A 58 -22.73 29.65 8.18
C PHE A 58 -23.16 28.26 8.69
N GLU A 59 -24.23 28.18 9.48
CA GLU A 59 -24.77 26.89 9.95
C GLU A 59 -25.20 25.98 8.78
N ALA A 60 -25.80 26.57 7.73
CA ALA A 60 -26.15 25.85 6.51
C ALA A 60 -24.90 25.33 5.77
N GLU A 61 -23.84 26.14 5.67
CA GLU A 61 -22.57 25.75 5.07
C GLU A 61 -21.90 24.61 5.86
N VAL A 62 -21.84 24.71 7.19
CA VAL A 62 -21.31 23.65 8.06
C VAL A 62 -22.12 22.36 7.89
N LYS A 63 -23.45 22.44 7.83
CA LYS A 63 -24.31 21.27 7.59
C LYS A 63 -24.07 20.66 6.22
N GLN A 64 -23.86 21.48 5.19
CA GLN A 64 -23.54 21.01 3.84
C GLN A 64 -22.16 20.34 3.79
N LEU A 65 -21.15 20.92 4.45
CA LEU A 65 -19.82 20.35 4.56
C LEU A 65 -19.85 18.99 5.28
N SER A 66 -20.54 18.91 6.42
CA SER A 66 -20.70 17.65 7.16
C SER A 66 -21.34 16.55 6.32
N ARG A 67 -22.36 16.88 5.52
CA ARG A 67 -22.96 15.93 4.55
C ARG A 67 -21.94 15.48 3.50
N ARG A 68 -21.20 16.40 2.89
CA ARG A 68 -20.15 16.07 1.91
C ARG A 68 -19.07 15.17 2.49
N MET A 69 -18.65 15.43 3.74
CA MET A 69 -17.68 14.58 4.44
C MET A 69 -18.24 13.20 4.72
N ALA A 70 -19.49 13.09 5.21
CA ALA A 70 -20.13 11.81 5.45
C ALA A 70 -20.22 10.95 4.17
N THR A 71 -20.63 11.56 3.05
CA THR A 71 -20.67 10.89 1.75
C THR A 71 -19.27 10.42 1.32
N LYS A 72 -18.24 11.26 1.48
CA LYS A 72 -16.86 10.89 1.12
C LYS A 72 -16.33 9.75 1.98
N VAL A 73 -16.61 9.76 3.29
CA VAL A 73 -16.23 8.66 4.20
C VAL A 73 -16.94 7.37 3.83
N GLN A 74 -18.23 7.43 3.51
CA GLN A 74 -18.98 6.26 3.08
C GLN A 74 -18.43 5.68 1.78
N ALA A 75 -18.14 6.51 0.77
CA ALA A 75 -17.52 6.08 -0.48
C ALA A 75 -16.16 5.41 -0.25
N LEU A 76 -15.32 5.97 0.63
CA LEU A 76 -14.04 5.37 1.00
C LEU A 76 -14.19 4.00 1.67
N ARG A 77 -15.20 3.82 2.54
CA ARG A 77 -15.49 2.53 3.17
C ARG A 77 -15.90 1.48 2.14
N HIS A 78 -16.75 1.84 1.18
CA HIS A 78 -17.14 0.94 0.09
C HIS A 78 -15.93 0.55 -0.78
N ALA A 79 -15.14 1.53 -1.21
CA ALA A 79 -13.92 1.27 -1.99
C ALA A 79 -12.95 0.35 -1.24
N HIS A 80 -12.76 0.56 0.07
CA HIS A 80 -11.91 -0.30 0.89
C HIS A 80 -12.47 -1.73 1.03
N GLY A 81 -13.80 -1.87 1.09
CA GLY A 81 -14.47 -3.17 1.06
C GLY A 81 -14.21 -3.92 -0.24
N GLU A 82 -14.35 -3.24 -1.38
CA GLU A 82 -14.08 -3.84 -2.70
C GLU A 82 -12.64 -4.29 -2.87
N VAL A 83 -11.67 -3.48 -2.42
CA VAL A 83 -10.24 -3.85 -2.45
C VAL A 83 -10.02 -5.15 -1.68
N ARG A 84 -10.62 -5.30 -0.49
CA ARG A 84 -10.48 -6.53 0.31
C ARG A 84 -11.06 -7.76 -0.39
N VAL A 85 -12.16 -7.61 -1.13
CA VAL A 85 -12.76 -8.71 -1.90
C VAL A 85 -11.81 -9.15 -3.01
N ARG A 86 -11.25 -8.22 -3.79
CA ARG A 86 -10.29 -8.56 -4.85
C ARG A 86 -8.99 -9.18 -4.31
N GLN A 87 -8.52 -8.68 -3.17
CA GLN A 87 -7.37 -9.26 -2.48
C GLN A 87 -7.65 -10.70 -2.00
N SER A 88 -8.84 -10.97 -1.46
CA SER A 88 -9.20 -12.32 -0.99
C SER A 88 -9.28 -13.32 -2.14
N GLU A 89 -9.83 -12.92 -3.29
CA GLU A 89 -9.85 -13.75 -4.51
C GLU A 89 -8.44 -14.10 -4.99
N SER A 90 -7.55 -13.09 -5.03
CA SER A 90 -6.14 -13.29 -5.38
C SER A 90 -5.43 -14.26 -4.42
N LEU A 91 -5.70 -14.16 -3.12
CA LEU A 91 -5.14 -15.07 -2.11
C LEU A 91 -5.68 -16.49 -2.23
N ILE A 92 -6.99 -16.67 -2.46
CA ILE A 92 -7.59 -17.98 -2.69
C ILE A 92 -6.95 -18.65 -3.90
N ARG A 93 -6.72 -17.88 -4.98
CA ARG A 93 -6.02 -18.37 -6.17
C ARG A 93 -4.58 -18.79 -5.84
N LEU A 94 -3.81 -17.95 -5.13
CA LEU A 94 -2.45 -18.28 -4.72
C LEU A 94 -2.39 -19.51 -3.80
N ALA A 95 -3.34 -19.64 -2.86
CA ALA A 95 -3.42 -20.77 -1.95
C ALA A 95 -3.73 -22.09 -2.68
N ARG A 96 -4.55 -22.02 -3.73
CA ARG A 96 -4.81 -23.16 -4.63
C ARG A 96 -3.55 -23.55 -5.40
N ILE A 97 -2.81 -22.58 -5.92
CA ILE A 97 -1.54 -22.81 -6.65
C ILE A 97 -0.48 -23.40 -5.72
N SER A 98 -0.38 -22.90 -4.48
CA SER A 98 0.60 -23.37 -3.49
C SER A 98 0.24 -24.70 -2.81
N GLN A 99 -0.88 -25.31 -3.22
CA GLN A 99 -1.43 -26.56 -2.66
C GLN A 99 -1.53 -26.54 -1.15
N GLY A 100 -2.05 -25.44 -0.62
CA GLY A 100 -2.37 -25.31 0.81
C GLY A 100 -1.20 -24.85 1.70
N SER A 101 0.03 -24.75 1.18
CA SER A 101 1.14 -24.12 1.92
C SER A 101 1.35 -22.69 1.43
N LEU A 102 0.48 -21.77 1.86
CA LEU A 102 0.65 -20.33 1.65
C LEU A 102 0.80 -19.62 2.99
N GLU A 103 1.94 -19.00 3.22
CA GLU A 103 2.20 -18.14 4.36
C GLU A 103 2.23 -16.69 3.86
N VAL A 104 1.45 -15.81 4.49
CA VAL A 104 1.36 -14.40 4.13
C VAL A 104 1.59 -13.56 5.37
N HIS A 105 2.62 -12.73 5.36
CA HIS A 105 2.86 -11.73 6.37
C HIS A 105 2.34 -10.38 5.88
N TRP A 106 1.57 -9.73 6.73
CA TRP A 106 0.89 -8.47 6.44
C TRP A 106 1.57 -7.31 7.13
N ASN A 107 1.41 -6.10 6.57
CA ASN A 107 1.77 -4.86 7.25
C ASN A 107 0.91 -4.64 8.51
N GLU A 108 1.30 -3.69 9.36
CA GLU A 108 0.58 -3.38 10.61
C GLU A 108 -0.89 -3.03 10.37
N ALA A 109 -1.19 -2.36 9.26
CA ALA A 109 -2.56 -2.01 8.88
C ALA A 109 -3.39 -3.19 8.35
N HIS A 110 -2.77 -4.36 8.13
CA HIS A 110 -3.39 -5.55 7.52
C HIS A 110 -4.08 -5.25 6.19
N THR A 111 -3.48 -4.36 5.39
CA THR A 111 -4.01 -3.93 4.10
C THR A 111 -3.18 -4.44 2.94
N ARG A 112 -1.90 -4.74 3.15
CA ARG A 112 -0.97 -5.14 2.09
C ARG A 112 -0.04 -6.25 2.58
N PRO A 113 0.19 -7.30 1.78
CA PRO A 113 1.17 -8.31 2.12
C PRO A 113 2.59 -7.74 1.97
N ILE A 114 3.45 -8.01 2.95
CA ILE A 114 4.88 -7.67 2.91
C ILE A 114 5.70 -8.86 2.43
N PHE A 115 5.31 -10.07 2.87
CA PHE A 115 5.96 -11.32 2.48
C PHE A 115 4.91 -12.36 2.13
N ILE A 116 5.15 -13.09 1.04
CA ILE A 116 4.34 -14.23 0.62
C ILE A 116 5.29 -15.39 0.37
N ARG A 117 5.03 -16.52 1.01
CA ARG A 117 5.81 -17.75 0.87
C ARG A 117 4.89 -18.90 0.53
N GLY A 118 5.30 -19.74 -0.41
CA GLY A 118 4.59 -20.98 -0.70
C GLY A 118 5.44 -21.94 -1.49
N SER A 119 5.34 -23.24 -1.17
CA SER A 119 6.21 -24.28 -1.73
C SER A 119 6.11 -24.37 -3.25
N ARG A 120 4.89 -24.28 -3.79
CA ARG A 120 4.61 -24.39 -5.24
C ARG A 120 4.42 -23.07 -5.96
N LEU A 121 4.59 -21.92 -5.29
CA LEU A 121 4.74 -20.64 -5.99
C LEU A 121 6.01 -20.63 -6.85
N GLN A 122 6.97 -21.51 -6.51
CA GLN A 122 8.27 -21.68 -7.16
C GLN A 122 8.30 -22.87 -8.14
N GLU A 123 7.36 -23.80 -8.04
CA GLU A 123 7.41 -25.09 -8.75
C GLU A 123 6.82 -25.09 -10.15
N LYS A 124 6.23 -23.97 -10.60
CA LYS A 124 6.17 -23.73 -12.06
C LYS A 124 7.58 -23.42 -12.52
N THR A 125 8.42 -24.46 -12.60
CA THR A 125 9.66 -24.53 -13.35
C THR A 125 9.38 -24.01 -14.76
N LEU A 126 9.59 -22.70 -14.97
CA LEU A 126 9.43 -22.06 -16.28
C LEU A 126 10.68 -22.17 -17.14
N PHE A 127 11.79 -22.62 -16.58
CA PHE A 127 13.04 -22.68 -17.32
C PHE A 127 13.43 -24.12 -17.55
N LYS A 128 13.53 -24.48 -18.83
CA LYS A 128 14.33 -25.62 -19.22
C LYS A 128 15.77 -25.38 -18.75
N PRO A 129 16.54 -26.43 -18.44
CA PRO A 129 17.98 -26.28 -18.20
C PRO A 129 18.61 -25.48 -19.36
N GLY A 130 19.17 -24.30 -19.06
CA GLY A 130 19.73 -23.36 -20.04
C GLY A 130 18.93 -22.06 -20.29
N GLU A 131 17.68 -21.96 -19.83
CA GLU A 131 16.84 -20.76 -20.01
C GLU A 131 16.91 -19.76 -18.84
N LEU A 132 17.82 -20.00 -17.89
CA LEU A 132 17.93 -19.23 -16.65
C LEU A 132 18.75 -17.94 -16.86
N THR A 133 18.23 -17.07 -17.73
CA THR A 133 18.79 -15.74 -18.01
C THR A 133 18.16 -14.69 -17.11
N ASP A 134 18.90 -13.63 -16.81
CA ASP A 134 18.44 -12.50 -16.00
C ASP A 134 17.17 -11.85 -16.58
N ALA A 135 17.07 -11.75 -17.91
CA ALA A 135 15.88 -11.22 -18.58
C ALA A 135 14.64 -12.10 -18.38
N ASN A 136 14.81 -13.42 -18.39
CA ASN A 136 13.73 -14.37 -18.16
C ASN A 136 13.26 -14.35 -16.70
N LEU A 137 14.19 -14.24 -15.76
CA LEU A 137 13.89 -14.08 -14.33
C LEU A 137 13.08 -12.79 -14.08
N GLN A 138 13.51 -11.68 -14.67
CA GLN A 138 12.79 -10.41 -14.58
C GLN A 138 11.38 -10.52 -15.17
N ARG A 139 11.23 -11.14 -16.34
CA ARG A 139 9.92 -11.33 -17.00
C ARG A 139 8.99 -12.17 -16.13
N GLN A 140 9.48 -13.24 -15.51
CA GLN A 140 8.68 -14.07 -14.62
C GLN A 140 8.23 -13.31 -13.37
N ALA A 141 9.12 -12.52 -12.77
CA ALA A 141 8.80 -11.69 -11.61
C ALA A 141 7.73 -10.63 -11.94
N LEU A 142 7.86 -9.95 -13.09
CA LEU A 142 6.86 -8.99 -13.56
C LEU A 142 5.53 -9.66 -13.90
N ALA A 143 5.54 -10.83 -14.53
CA ALA A 143 4.33 -11.61 -14.78
C ALA A 143 3.62 -11.99 -13.47
N PHE A 144 4.38 -12.38 -12.43
CA PHE A 144 3.81 -12.63 -11.12
C PHE A 144 3.17 -11.38 -10.49
N LEU A 145 3.83 -10.22 -10.57
CA LEU A 145 3.26 -8.96 -10.11
C LEU A 145 2.00 -8.58 -10.90
N GLN A 146 2.00 -8.81 -12.21
CA GLN A 146 0.88 -8.53 -13.10
C GLN A 146 -0.34 -9.39 -12.75
N GLU A 147 -0.15 -10.70 -12.60
CA GLU A 147 -1.23 -11.62 -12.23
C GLU A 147 -1.83 -11.30 -10.85
N ASN A 148 -1.03 -10.73 -9.96
CA ASN A 148 -1.40 -10.45 -8.57
C ASN A 148 -1.47 -8.94 -8.26
N ARG A 149 -1.64 -8.10 -9.27
CA ARG A 149 -1.61 -6.63 -9.10
C ARG A 149 -2.64 -6.11 -8.09
N GLU A 150 -3.80 -6.74 -8.02
CA GLU A 150 -4.87 -6.38 -7.08
C GLU A 150 -4.49 -6.72 -5.62
N LEU A 151 -3.73 -7.80 -5.43
CA LEU A 151 -3.22 -8.18 -4.11
C LEU A 151 -2.26 -7.13 -3.57
N PHE A 152 -1.38 -6.63 -4.43
CA PHE A 152 -0.34 -5.66 -4.10
C PHE A 152 -0.78 -4.19 -4.27
N GLN A 153 -1.98 -3.95 -4.80
CA GLN A 153 -2.50 -2.61 -5.13
C GLN A 153 -1.59 -1.85 -6.12
N ILE A 154 -1.10 -2.56 -7.14
CA ILE A 154 -0.26 -2.04 -8.22
C ILE A 154 -1.17 -1.75 -9.43
N GLU A 155 -1.01 -0.61 -10.08
CA GLU A 155 -1.76 -0.25 -11.29
C GLU A 155 -1.11 -0.88 -12.53
N ASP A 156 0.20 -0.69 -12.69
CA ASP A 156 1.00 -1.17 -13.82
C ASP A 156 2.42 -1.58 -13.37
N PRO A 157 2.68 -2.87 -13.09
CA PRO A 157 3.97 -3.36 -12.66
C PRO A 157 5.13 -3.05 -13.61
N GLU A 158 4.92 -3.04 -14.93
CA GLU A 158 6.01 -2.78 -15.88
C GLU A 158 6.48 -1.33 -15.84
N ARG A 159 5.55 -0.40 -15.57
CA ARG A 159 5.85 1.02 -15.42
C ARG A 159 6.31 1.37 -14.01
N GLU A 160 5.73 0.73 -12.99
CA GLU A 160 6.00 1.06 -11.60
C GLU A 160 7.29 0.43 -11.07
N PHE A 161 7.71 -0.74 -11.57
CA PHE A 161 8.85 -1.47 -11.01
C PHE A 161 10.07 -1.46 -11.94
N LYS A 162 11.15 -0.83 -11.48
CA LYS A 162 12.46 -0.87 -12.14
C LYS A 162 13.37 -1.86 -11.44
N LEU A 163 13.90 -2.84 -12.17
CA LEU A 163 14.89 -3.78 -11.62
C LEU A 163 16.18 -3.03 -11.24
N LEU A 164 16.63 -3.21 -10.00
CA LEU A 164 17.88 -2.64 -9.49
C LEU A 164 19.02 -3.66 -9.50
N ASP A 165 18.73 -4.89 -9.09
CA ASP A 165 19.77 -5.89 -8.84
C ASP A 165 19.21 -7.32 -8.91
N ILE A 166 20.07 -8.27 -9.29
CA ILE A 166 19.80 -9.71 -9.27
C ILE A 166 20.95 -10.38 -8.52
N GLN A 167 20.66 -10.90 -7.34
CA GLN A 167 21.65 -11.57 -6.49
C GLN A 167 21.39 -13.06 -6.46
N ARG A 168 22.44 -13.86 -6.55
CA ARG A 168 22.39 -15.31 -6.35
C ARG A 168 23.08 -15.62 -5.02
N ASP A 169 22.38 -16.27 -4.11
CA ASP A 169 22.95 -16.64 -2.82
C ASP A 169 23.69 -17.99 -2.87
N ARG A 170 24.40 -18.30 -1.78
CA ARG A 170 25.15 -19.55 -1.62
C ARG A 170 24.29 -20.81 -1.60
N HIS A 171 22.98 -20.67 -1.45
CA HIS A 171 22.01 -21.77 -1.45
C HIS A 171 21.35 -21.95 -2.83
N GLY A 172 21.78 -21.17 -3.82
CA GLY A 172 21.25 -21.22 -5.18
C GLY A 172 19.92 -20.47 -5.34
N LEU A 173 19.52 -19.67 -4.35
CA LEU A 173 18.34 -18.81 -4.44
C LEU A 173 18.69 -17.54 -5.21
N ILE A 174 17.72 -17.02 -5.96
CA ILE A 174 17.88 -15.78 -6.71
C ILE A 174 16.93 -14.75 -6.15
N HIS A 175 17.50 -13.60 -5.82
CA HIS A 175 16.83 -12.45 -5.25
C HIS A 175 16.80 -11.36 -6.32
N LEU A 176 15.62 -10.93 -6.73
CA LEU A 176 15.45 -9.80 -7.63
C LEU A 176 14.99 -8.61 -6.79
N ARG A 177 15.76 -7.51 -6.83
CA ARG A 177 15.43 -6.28 -6.11
C ARG A 177 14.91 -5.24 -7.10
N TYR A 178 13.77 -4.65 -6.79
CA TYR A 178 13.14 -3.62 -7.60
C TYR A 178 13.00 -2.30 -6.81
N GLN A 179 13.07 -1.18 -7.53
CA GLN A 179 12.61 0.12 -7.07
C GLN A 179 11.18 0.33 -7.59
N GLN A 180 10.24 0.61 -6.68
CA GLN A 180 8.90 1.01 -7.07
C GLN A 180 8.85 2.54 -7.28
N SER A 181 8.12 2.96 -8.29
CA SER A 181 7.74 4.35 -8.55
C SER A 181 6.22 4.44 -8.70
N TYR A 182 5.61 5.49 -8.17
CA TYR A 182 4.19 5.79 -8.33
C TYR A 182 4.04 7.20 -8.90
N ARG A 183 3.47 7.31 -10.11
CA ARG A 183 3.36 8.59 -10.85
C ARG A 183 4.72 9.30 -10.95
N ASP A 184 5.73 8.57 -11.40
CA ASP A 184 7.12 9.03 -11.57
C ASP A 184 7.83 9.45 -10.27
N LEU A 185 7.25 9.16 -9.10
CA LEU A 185 7.87 9.40 -7.80
C LEU A 185 8.34 8.08 -7.19
N GLU A 186 9.61 8.03 -6.79
CA GLU A 186 10.17 6.87 -6.10
C GLU A 186 9.46 6.64 -4.77
N VAL A 187 9.01 5.40 -4.56
CA VAL A 187 8.40 4.97 -3.31
C VAL A 187 9.52 4.57 -2.35
N TRP A 188 9.71 5.37 -1.31
CA TRP A 188 10.62 5.06 -0.21
C TRP A 188 9.84 4.33 0.89
N GLY A 189 10.36 3.18 1.32
CA GLY A 189 9.82 2.47 2.47
C GLY A 189 9.86 3.32 3.73
N ARG A 190 8.82 3.21 4.56
CA ARG A 190 8.78 3.68 5.95
C ARG A 190 8.71 2.49 6.88
#